data_AF-A0A841QWV0-F1
#
_entry.id   AF-A0A841QWV0-F1
#
_cell.length_a   1.000
_cell.length_b   1.000
_cell.length_c   1.000
_cell.angle_alpha   90.00
_cell.angle_beta   90.00
_cell.angle_gamma   90.00
#
_symmetry.space_group_name_H-M   'P 1'
#
loop_
_entity.id
_entity.type
_entity.pdbx_description
1 polymer ?
#
loop_
_entity_poly.entity_id
_entity_poly.type
_entity_poly.pdbx_seq_one_letter_code
_entity_poly.pdbx_strand_id
1 'polypeptide(L)' 'MITYEEYRAIVVEQFRYYWKDLSDEEVEAYFEREGNEVTRARYEDDVESLKEGEITERILEEYCPASVAYCLSLMY' A
#
# COMPACT_ATOMS: atom_id res chain seq x y z
N MET A 1 15.42 -2.14 -3.37
CA MET A 1 14.17 -2.85 -3.01
C MET A 1 13.66 -2.40 -1.66
N ILE A 2 12.55 -1.66 -1.67
CA ILE A 2 11.80 -1.20 -0.49
C ILE A 2 11.38 -2.34 0.44
N THR A 3 11.45 -2.09 1.75
CA THR A 3 10.93 -2.99 2.78
C THR A 3 9.39 -2.97 2.81
N TYR A 4 8.77 -3.98 3.43
CA TYR A 4 7.33 -3.98 3.64
C TYR A 4 6.88 -2.77 4.48
N GLU A 5 7.65 -2.39 5.49
CA GLU A 5 7.34 -1.28 6.39
C GLU A 5 7.35 0.07 5.66
N GLU A 6 8.34 0.29 4.78
CA GLU A 6 8.39 1.47 3.92
C GLU A 6 7.26 1.46 2.88
N TYR A 7 6.98 0.31 2.26
CA TYR A 7 5.86 0.16 1.32
C TYR A 7 4.53 0.50 1.99
N ARG A 8 4.28 -0.07 3.18
CA ARG A 8 3.09 0.20 3.99
C ARG A 8 2.99 1.68 4.36
N ALA A 9 4.09 2.31 4.75
CA ALA A 9 4.09 3.73 5.10
C ALA A 9 3.60 4.60 3.92
N ILE A 10 4.06 4.31 2.70
CA ILE A 10 3.59 5.01 1.49
C ILE A 10 2.10 4.72 1.23
N VAL A 11 1.65 3.47 1.40
CA VAL A 11 0.24 3.11 1.23
C VAL A 11 -0.65 3.89 2.21
N VAL A 12 -0.28 3.95 3.49
CA VAL A 12 -1.03 4.68 4.52
C VAL A 12 -1.02 6.18 4.24
N GLU A 13 0.13 6.74 3.86
CA GLU A 13 0.25 8.17 3.49
C GLU A 13 -0.68 8.52 2.33
N GLN A 14 -0.69 7.71 1.27
CA GLN A 14 -1.55 7.96 0.11
C GLN A 14 -3.02 7.68 0.41
N PHE A 15 -3.34 6.70 1.25
CA PHE A 15 -4.72 6.49 1.71
C PHE A 15 -5.26 7.73 2.43
N ARG A 16 -4.45 8.33 3.31
CA ARG A 16 -4.79 9.60 4.00
C ARG A 16 -5.01 10.75 3.02
N TYR A 17 -4.31 10.75 1.89
CA TYR A 17 -4.56 11.74 0.83
C TYR A 17 -5.98 11.63 0.24
N TYR A 18 -6.50 10.42 0.09
CA TYR A 18 -7.87 10.18 -0.38
C TYR A 18 -8.92 10.47 0.70
N TRP A 19 -8.61 10.19 1.97
CA TRP A 19 -9.53 10.32 3.10
C TRP A 19 -9.03 11.30 4.16
N LYS A 20 -8.93 12.58 3.78
CA LYS A 20 -8.32 13.66 4.59
C LYS A 20 -9.05 13.98 5.89
N ASP A 21 -10.33 13.62 5.96
CA ASP A 21 -11.17 13.92 7.13
C ASP A 21 -11.10 12.83 8.21
N LEU A 22 -10.47 11.69 7.92
CA LEU A 22 -10.26 10.62 8.90
C LEU A 22 -9.15 10.97 9.87
N SER A 23 -9.36 10.66 11.13
CA SER A 23 -8.31 10.69 12.14
C SER A 23 -7.29 9.57 11.93
N ASP A 24 -6.10 9.76 12.50
CA ASP A 24 -5.05 8.72 12.50
C ASP A 24 -5.55 7.40 13.11
N GLU A 25 -6.39 7.47 14.15
CA GLU A 25 -6.98 6.30 14.80
C GLU A 25 -7.97 5.56 13.88
N GLU A 26 -8.81 6.28 13.13
CA GLU A 26 -9.73 5.68 12.16
C GLU A 26 -8.99 5.00 11.00
N VAL A 27 -7.91 5.63 10.52
CA VAL A 27 -7.06 5.05 9.49
C VAL A 27 -6.41 3.77 10.01
N GLU A 28 -5.74 3.81 11.16
CA GLU A 28 -5.07 2.62 11.70
C GLU A 28 -6.08 1.51 12.04
N ALA A 29 -7.27 1.82 12.55
CA ALA A 29 -8.32 0.84 12.80
C ALA A 29 -8.78 0.11 11.52
N TYR A 30 -8.88 0.83 10.39
CA TYR A 30 -9.16 0.22 9.10
C TYR A 30 -8.02 -0.69 8.63
N PHE A 31 -6.77 -0.24 8.76
CA PHE A 31 -5.61 -1.03 8.38
C PHE A 31 -5.44 -2.28 9.27
N GLU A 32 -5.72 -2.20 10.57
CA GLU A 32 -5.75 -3.34 11.47
C GLU A 32 -6.84 -4.35 11.12
N ARG A 33 -8.02 -3.88 10.69
CA ARG A 33 -9.15 -4.74 10.32
C ARG A 33 -8.91 -5.50 9.02
N GLU A 34 -8.44 -4.81 7.99
CA GLU A 34 -8.31 -5.40 6.64
C GLU A 34 -7.18 -4.81 5.78
N GLY A 35 -6.87 -3.52 5.93
CA GLY A 35 -5.92 -2.85 5.04
C GLY A 35 -4.50 -3.44 5.07
N ASN A 36 -4.04 -3.93 6.22
CA ASN A 36 -2.72 -4.55 6.36
C ASN A 36 -2.63 -5.90 5.65
N GLU A 37 -3.71 -6.70 5.64
CA GLU A 37 -3.73 -8.00 4.95
C GLU A 37 -3.61 -7.78 3.44
N VAL A 38 -4.41 -6.86 2.90
CA VAL A 38 -4.38 -6.48 1.47
C VAL A 38 -3.02 -5.88 1.11
N THR A 39 -2.49 -4.98 1.94
CA THR A 39 -1.19 -4.34 1.70
C THR A 39 -0.07 -5.37 1.67
N ARG A 40 -0.05 -6.33 2.59
CA ARG A 40 0.96 -7.39 2.63
C ARG A 40 0.88 -8.32 1.43
N ALA A 41 -0.31 -8.78 1.08
CA ALA A 41 -0.49 -9.64 -0.09
C ALA A 41 0.00 -8.95 -1.38
N ARG A 42 -0.36 -7.69 -1.57
CA ARG A 42 0.07 -6.90 -2.74
C ARG A 42 1.58 -6.64 -2.76
N TYR A 43 2.21 -6.38 -1.61
CA TYR A 43 3.66 -6.26 -1.51
C TYR A 43 4.38 -7.55 -1.94
N GLU A 44 3.90 -8.70 -1.49
CA GLU A 44 4.47 -10.01 -1.84
C GLU A 44 4.37 -10.28 -3.35
N ASP A 45 3.20 -10.04 -3.93
CA ASP A 45 2.97 -10.13 -5.38
C ASP A 45 3.90 -9.19 -6.17
N ASP A 46 3.99 -7.92 -5.75
CA ASP A 46 4.80 -6.92 -6.46
C ASP A 46 6.31 -7.26 -6.37
N VAL A 47 6.76 -7.82 -5.24
CA VAL A 47 8.14 -8.33 -5.09
C VAL A 47 8.38 -9.55 -5.98
N GLU A 48 7.38 -10.41 -6.19
CA GLU A 48 7.47 -11.53 -7.13
C GLU A 48 7.57 -11.02 -8.57
N SER A 49 6.69 -10.11 -9.00
CA SER A 49 6.76 -9.47 -10.33
C SER A 49 8.10 -8.75 -10.57
N LEU A 50 8.72 -8.16 -9.53
CA LEU A 50 10.06 -7.59 -9.63
C LEU A 50 11.13 -8.67 -9.89
N LYS A 51 11.06 -9.81 -9.19
CA LYS A 51 11.99 -10.93 -9.39
C LYS A 51 11.86 -11.56 -10.77
N GLU A 52 10.64 -11.60 -11.31
CA GLU A 52 10.35 -12.09 -12.66
C GLU A 52 10.71 -11.10 -13.76
N GLY A 53 11.04 -9.84 -13.39
CA GLY A 53 11.41 -8.79 -14.32
C GLY A 53 10.23 -8.15 -15.06
N GLU A 54 9.01 -8.36 -14.57
CA GLU A 54 7.79 -7.75 -15.11
C GLU A 54 7.68 -6.27 -14.76
N ILE A 55 8.23 -5.89 -13.60
CA ILE A 55 8.32 -4.51 -13.14
C ILE A 55 9.76 -4.12 -12.79
N THR A 56 9.98 -2.83 -12.61
CA THR A 56 11.27 -2.27 -12.16
C THR A 56 11.20 -1.88 -10.69
N GLU A 57 12.35 -1.71 -10.02
CA GLU A 57 12.38 -1.21 -8.63
C GLU A 57 11.65 0.13 -8.49
N ARG A 58 11.76 1.02 -9.49
CA ARG A 58 11.00 2.29 -9.50
C ARG A 58 9.48 2.07 -9.49
N ILE A 59 8.99 1.05 -10.21
CA ILE A 59 7.56 0.71 -10.21
C ILE A 59 7.14 0.20 -8.82
N LEU A 60 7.95 -0.68 -8.22
CA LEU A 60 7.71 -1.20 -6.88
C LEU A 60 7.71 -0.08 -5.81
N GLU A 61 8.57 0.92 -5.96
CA GLU A 61 8.75 1.99 -4.97
C GLU A 61 7.72 3.12 -5.10
N GLU A 62 7.33 3.49 -6.33
CA GLU A 62 6.50 4.69 -6.56
C GLU A 62 5.05 4.35 -6.92
N TYR A 63 4.83 3.33 -7.76
CA TYR A 63 3.53 3.12 -8.42
C TYR A 63 2.70 2.01 -7.76
N CYS A 64 3.36 0.94 -7.32
CA CYS A 64 2.72 -0.18 -6.63
C CYS A 64 2.01 0.26 -5.33
N PRO A 65 2.66 0.96 -4.38
CA PRO A 65 2.01 1.45 -3.18
C PRO A 65 0.84 2.40 -3.49
N ALA A 66 1.00 3.26 -4.50
CA ALA A 66 -0.04 4.20 -4.92
C ALA A 66 -1.30 3.48 -5.42
N SER A 67 -1.11 2.44 -6.23
CA SER A 67 -2.18 1.58 -6.72
C SER A 67 -2.92 0.89 -5.57
N VAL A 68 -2.18 0.33 -4.60
CA VAL A 68 -2.77 -0.31 -3.42
C VAL A 68 -3.54 0.69 -2.57
N ALA A 69 -2.98 1.86 -2.30
CA ALA A 69 -3.67 2.91 -1.54
C ALA A 69 -4.98 3.34 -2.20
N TYR A 70 -4.98 3.48 -3.54
CA TYR A 70 -6.19 3.78 -4.29
C TYR A 70 -7.22 2.65 -4.18
N CYS A 71 -6.83 1.39 -4.35
CA CYS A 71 -7.72 0.25 -4.16
C CYS A 71 -8.31 0.19 -2.75
N LEU A 72 -7.49 0.37 -1.71
CA LEU A 72 -7.94 0.45 -0.32
C LEU A 72 -8.92 1.60 -0.10
N SER A 73 -8.71 2.75 -0.75
CA SER A 73 -9.60 3.90 -0.65
C SER A 73 -11.00 3.62 -1.21
N LEU A 74 -11.14 2.71 -2.18
CA LEU A 74 -12.42 2.33 -2.76
C LEU A 74 -13.18 1.28 -1.94
N MET A 75 -12.51 0.63 -0.98
CA MET A 75 -13.09 -0.39 -0.10
C MET A 75 -13.48 0.15 1.28
N TYR A 76 -13.00 1.35 1.63
CA TYR A 76 -13.39 2.08 2.83
C TYR A 76 -14.74 2.76 2.63
#